data_AF-A0A9Q8PDI3-F1
#
_entry.id   AF-A0A9Q8PDI3-F1
#
_cell.length_a   1.000
_cell.length_b   1.000
_cell.length_c   1.000
_cell.angle_alpha   90.00
_cell.angle_beta   90.00
_cell.angle_gamma   90.00
#
_symmetry.space_group_name_H-M   'P 1'
#
loop_
_entity.id
_entity.type
_entity.pdbx_description
1 polymer ?
#
loop_
_entity_poly.entity_id
_entity_poly.type
_entity_poly.pdbx_seq_one_letter_code
_entity_poly.pdbx_strand_id
1 'polypeptide(L)'
;METRDRTLRDTALAENALLQYGKSDVSGLLYRDSAAFRAYIKLQRLPTGAPAFDLDAQGYPTIHQGECVCRMKSSASDSDTLCGALYGGKAHLVRHVHRDHGLKSECPSGRKRTTGRGEACKFYLMVMEHEADRAEGEEKERIKVVVKQEPGTDLMPQPLTRGPTARGGRKRALSEGDISMATSEAQTRTLELEIEKTDLHIQRTNLQIKKVELQQRLHKRRGLA
;
A
#
# COMPACT_ATOMS: atom_id res chain seq x y z
N MET A 1 -4.47 -30.82 -15.59
CA MET A 1 -5.76 -30.43 -14.97
C MET A 1 -5.59 -29.56 -13.72
N GLU A 2 -4.38 -29.30 -13.23
CA GLU A 2 -4.14 -28.57 -11.97
C GLU A 2 -4.19 -27.04 -12.08
N THR A 3 -4.12 -26.47 -13.28
CA THR A 3 -4.13 -25.00 -13.49
C THR A 3 -5.50 -24.36 -13.25
N ARG A 4 -6.57 -25.14 -13.39
CA ARG A 4 -7.95 -24.64 -13.29
C ARG A 4 -8.42 -24.45 -11.83
N ASP A 5 -7.79 -25.19 -10.91
CA ASP A 5 -8.14 -25.19 -9.48
C ASP A 5 -7.46 -24.02 -8.72
N ARG A 6 -6.31 -23.56 -9.22
CA ARG A 6 -5.61 -22.36 -8.70
C ARG A 6 -6.39 -21.08 -8.98
N THR A 7 -6.86 -20.90 -10.21
CA THR A 7 -7.67 -19.74 -10.61
C THR A 7 -8.95 -19.58 -9.80
N LEU A 8 -9.58 -20.69 -9.39
CA LEU A 8 -10.83 -20.65 -8.60
C LEU A 8 -10.58 -20.24 -7.14
N ARG A 9 -9.44 -20.65 -6.56
CA ARG A 9 -9.04 -20.22 -5.21
C ARG A 9 -8.62 -18.77 -5.17
N ASP A 10 -7.91 -18.30 -6.20
CA ASP A 10 -7.47 -16.91 -6.29
C ASP A 10 -8.66 -15.96 -6.48
N THR A 11 -9.68 -16.36 -7.25
CA THR A 11 -10.94 -15.59 -7.36
C THR A 11 -11.74 -15.58 -6.06
N ALA A 12 -11.78 -16.70 -5.31
CA ALA A 12 -12.52 -16.78 -4.06
C ALA A 12 -11.85 -15.99 -2.92
N LEU A 13 -10.53 -15.84 -2.95
CA LEU A 13 -9.78 -14.97 -2.03
C LEU A 13 -10.01 -13.50 -2.34
N ALA A 14 -9.99 -13.10 -3.63
CA ALA A 14 -10.33 -11.75 -4.04
C ALA A 14 -11.77 -11.35 -3.68
N GLU A 15 -12.74 -12.27 -3.82
CA GLU A 15 -14.12 -12.06 -3.40
C GLU A 15 -14.26 -11.94 -1.87
N ASN A 16 -13.42 -12.63 -1.09
CA ASN A 16 -13.41 -12.53 0.37
C ASN A 16 -12.75 -11.24 0.89
N ALA A 17 -11.68 -10.77 0.24
CA ALA A 17 -11.09 -9.46 0.53
C ALA A 17 -12.10 -8.32 0.29
N LEU A 18 -12.90 -8.43 -0.77
CA LEU A 18 -14.04 -7.55 -1.06
C LEU A 18 -15.19 -7.64 -0.04
N LEU A 19 -15.29 -8.73 0.73
CA LEU A 19 -16.29 -8.90 1.78
C LEU A 19 -15.81 -8.37 3.14
N GLN A 20 -14.51 -8.42 3.43
CA GLN A 20 -13.91 -7.83 4.63
C GLN A 20 -13.89 -6.29 4.56
N TYR A 21 -13.63 -5.71 3.39
CA TYR A 21 -13.85 -4.29 3.12
C TYR A 21 -15.31 -4.06 2.76
N GLY A 22 -16.16 -4.01 3.79
CA GLY A 22 -17.61 -4.04 3.72
C GLY A 22 -18.25 -3.35 2.50
N LYS A 23 -19.30 -4.01 1.99
CA LYS A 23 -20.28 -3.55 0.98
C LYS A 23 -21.00 -2.23 1.31
N SER A 24 -20.45 -1.37 2.15
CA SER A 24 -20.86 0.02 2.29
C SER A 24 -20.24 0.82 1.15
N ASP A 25 -20.98 0.95 0.07
CA ASP A 25 -20.96 2.11 -0.84
C ASP A 25 -19.57 2.76 -1.05
N VAL A 26 -18.61 1.97 -1.55
CA VAL A 26 -17.27 2.44 -1.94
C VAL A 26 -17.35 3.50 -3.07
N SER A 27 -18.55 3.74 -3.59
CA SER A 27 -18.91 4.76 -4.57
C SER A 27 -18.63 6.19 -4.09
N GLY A 28 -18.60 6.43 -2.77
CA GLY A 28 -18.48 7.77 -2.18
C GLY A 28 -17.06 8.23 -1.87
N LEU A 29 -16.11 7.32 -1.62
CA LEU A 29 -14.72 7.69 -1.36
C LEU A 29 -14.02 7.97 -2.69
N LEU A 30 -13.44 9.16 -2.84
CA LEU A 30 -12.57 9.42 -3.97
C LEU A 30 -11.44 8.40 -3.90
N TYR A 31 -11.09 7.77 -5.03
CA TYR A 31 -9.97 6.81 -5.06
C TYR A 31 -8.67 7.42 -4.48
N ARG A 32 -8.56 8.77 -4.52
CA ARG A 32 -7.47 9.55 -3.92
C ARG A 32 -7.36 9.42 -2.39
N ASP A 33 -8.48 9.14 -1.73
CA ASP A 33 -8.56 9.00 -0.27
C ASP A 33 -8.33 7.55 0.18
N SER A 34 -8.23 6.61 -0.76
CA SER A 34 -7.88 5.22 -0.45
C SER A 34 -6.44 5.12 0.05
N ALA A 35 -6.25 4.44 1.18
CA ALA A 35 -4.92 4.14 1.70
C ALA A 35 -4.06 3.37 0.68
N ALA A 36 -4.67 2.44 -0.06
CA ALA A 36 -4.00 1.68 -1.11
C ALA A 36 -3.53 2.58 -2.26
N PHE A 37 -4.35 3.54 -2.69
CA PHE A 37 -3.92 4.49 -3.70
C PHE A 37 -2.78 5.39 -3.20
N ARG A 38 -2.86 5.88 -1.95
CA ARG A 38 -1.79 6.69 -1.34
C ARG A 38 -0.48 5.92 -1.23
N ALA A 39 -0.53 4.62 -0.97
CA ALA A 39 0.65 3.75 -0.97
C ALA A 39 1.16 3.56 -2.40
N TYR A 40 0.26 3.29 -3.35
CA TYR A 40 0.60 3.10 -4.77
C TYR A 40 1.35 4.30 -5.37
N ILE A 41 0.90 5.54 -5.15
CA ILE A 41 1.57 6.74 -5.70
C ILE A 41 2.94 7.02 -5.08
N LYS A 42 3.26 6.41 -3.93
CA LYS A 42 4.58 6.51 -3.28
C LYS A 42 5.56 5.46 -3.78
N LEU A 43 5.11 4.49 -4.57
CA LEU A 43 5.97 3.45 -5.13
C LEU A 43 7.00 4.07 -6.07
N GLN A 44 8.28 3.76 -5.83
CA GLN A 44 9.34 4.06 -6.78
C GLN A 44 9.43 2.99 -7.89
N ARG A 45 8.90 1.80 -7.63
CA ARG A 45 8.90 0.64 -8.53
C ARG A 45 7.66 -0.22 -8.29
N LEU A 46 7.21 -0.97 -9.31
CA LEU A 46 6.11 -1.93 -9.16
C LEU A 46 6.51 -3.09 -8.22
N PRO A 47 5.58 -3.58 -7.37
CA PRO A 47 5.80 -4.75 -6.55
C PRO A 47 6.06 -6.01 -7.40
N THR A 48 6.82 -6.95 -6.84
CA THR A 48 7.06 -8.26 -7.48
C THR A 48 5.74 -9.03 -7.52
N GLY A 49 5.23 -9.33 -8.72
CA GLY A 49 3.94 -10.00 -8.91
C GLY A 49 2.79 -9.05 -9.27
N ALA A 50 3.05 -7.75 -9.45
CA ALA A 50 2.03 -6.85 -9.98
C ALA A 50 1.49 -7.39 -11.33
N PRO A 51 0.17 -7.36 -11.56
CA PRO A 51 -0.42 -7.89 -12.78
C PRO A 51 -0.08 -7.02 -13.98
N ALA A 52 0.01 -7.62 -15.17
CA ALA A 52 0.10 -6.87 -16.42
C ALA A 52 -1.18 -6.06 -16.69
N PHE A 53 -1.14 -5.15 -17.67
CA PHE A 53 -2.37 -4.51 -18.15
C PHE A 53 -3.32 -5.53 -18.78
N ASP A 54 -4.61 -5.38 -18.49
CA ASP A 54 -5.66 -6.01 -19.29
C ASP A 54 -5.73 -5.30 -20.63
N LEU A 55 -5.62 -6.06 -21.72
CA LEU A 55 -5.76 -5.53 -23.07
C LEU A 55 -7.22 -5.64 -23.51
N ASP A 56 -7.74 -4.57 -24.10
CA ASP A 56 -9.06 -4.60 -24.72
C ASP A 56 -9.06 -5.36 -26.06
N ALA A 57 -10.24 -5.47 -26.69
CA ALA A 57 -10.40 -6.15 -27.96
C ALA A 57 -9.56 -5.55 -29.10
N GLN A 58 -9.05 -4.33 -28.93
CA GLN A 58 -8.18 -3.63 -29.88
C GLN A 58 -6.69 -3.71 -29.48
N GLY A 59 -6.36 -4.45 -28.42
CA GLY A 59 -5.00 -4.62 -27.94
C GLY A 59 -4.46 -3.44 -27.13
N TYR A 60 -5.30 -2.52 -26.68
CA TYR A 60 -4.86 -1.38 -25.87
C TYR A 60 -4.99 -1.68 -24.37
N PRO A 61 -4.06 -1.18 -23.53
CA PRO A 61 -4.09 -1.42 -22.11
C PRO A 61 -5.20 -0.61 -21.43
N THR A 62 -5.86 -1.28 -20.50
CA THR A 62 -6.82 -0.69 -19.58
C THR A 62 -6.06 0.03 -18.47
N ILE A 63 -6.00 1.37 -18.55
CA ILE A 63 -5.30 2.21 -17.57
C ILE A 63 -6.31 2.80 -16.58
N HIS A 64 -6.14 2.43 -15.31
CA HIS A 64 -6.99 2.86 -14.21
C HIS A 64 -6.81 4.36 -13.89
N GLN A 65 -7.79 4.94 -13.21
CA GLN A 65 -7.75 6.36 -12.86
C GLN A 65 -6.69 6.62 -11.78
N GLY A 66 -5.73 7.50 -12.07
CA GLY A 66 -4.62 7.83 -11.16
C GLY A 66 -3.36 6.98 -11.37
N GLU A 67 -3.39 6.04 -12.29
CA GLU A 67 -2.28 5.14 -12.55
C GLU A 67 -1.09 5.87 -13.19
N CYS A 68 0.10 5.64 -12.65
CA CYS A 68 1.33 6.33 -13.01
C CYS A 68 2.47 5.40 -13.43
N VAL A 69 2.34 4.08 -13.27
CA VAL A 69 3.41 3.11 -13.56
C VAL A 69 3.05 2.25 -14.76
N CYS A 70 4.02 1.99 -15.64
CA CYS A 70 3.84 1.12 -16.80
C CYS A 70 3.90 -0.35 -16.42
N ARG A 71 2.79 -1.06 -16.67
CA ARG A 71 2.63 -2.52 -16.48
C ARG A 71 2.56 -3.28 -17.81
N MET A 72 3.06 -2.70 -18.90
CA MET A 72 3.24 -3.46 -20.14
C MET A 72 4.39 -4.44 -19.97
N LYS A 73 4.28 -5.61 -20.59
CA LYS A 73 5.40 -6.55 -20.69
C LYS A 73 6.51 -5.90 -21.53
N SER A 74 7.76 -6.06 -21.08
CA SER A 74 8.91 -5.54 -21.80
C SER A 74 9.09 -6.29 -23.11
N SER A 75 9.17 -5.56 -24.23
CA SER A 75 9.43 -6.14 -25.55
C SER A 75 10.87 -6.63 -25.70
N ALA A 76 11.77 -6.18 -24.81
CA ALA A 76 13.21 -6.42 -24.90
C ALA A 76 13.66 -7.78 -24.35
N SER A 77 12.77 -8.51 -23.68
CA SER A 77 13.10 -9.74 -22.98
C SER A 77 11.99 -10.77 -23.15
N ASP A 78 12.33 -12.01 -23.48
CA ASP A 78 11.41 -13.16 -23.43
C ASP A 78 10.89 -13.44 -22.00
N SER A 79 11.46 -12.79 -20.98
CA SER A 79 10.97 -12.84 -19.62
C SER A 79 9.66 -12.08 -19.46
N ASP A 80 8.77 -12.63 -18.64
CA ASP A 80 7.46 -12.06 -18.24
C ASP A 80 7.60 -10.80 -17.34
N THR A 81 8.65 -10.02 -17.57
CA THR A 81 9.02 -8.84 -16.81
C THR A 81 8.24 -7.62 -17.29
N LEU A 82 7.58 -6.94 -16.36
CA LEU A 82 6.89 -5.69 -16.61
C LEU A 82 7.88 -4.52 -16.77
N CYS A 83 7.48 -3.50 -17.53
CA CYS A 83 8.28 -2.32 -17.80
C CYS A 83 8.70 -1.55 -16.54
N GLY A 84 7.79 -1.28 -15.60
CA GLY A 84 8.16 -0.63 -14.34
C GLY A 84 8.27 0.90 -14.37
N ALA A 85 8.24 1.54 -15.54
CA ALA A 85 8.53 2.96 -15.67
C ALA A 85 7.45 3.86 -15.02
N LEU A 86 7.88 4.83 -14.21
CA LEU A 86 7.02 5.77 -13.47
C LEU A 86 6.84 7.09 -14.23
N TYR A 87 5.62 7.63 -14.21
CA TYR A 87 5.24 8.86 -14.91
C TYR A 87 4.42 9.79 -14.02
N GLY A 88 4.58 11.11 -14.21
CA GLY A 88 3.82 12.12 -13.47
C GLY A 88 2.31 12.17 -13.77
N GLY A 89 1.79 11.28 -14.62
CA GLY A 89 0.36 11.18 -14.88
C GLY A 89 -0.01 10.34 -16.10
N LYS A 90 -1.31 10.08 -16.25
CA LYS A 90 -1.87 9.20 -17.29
C LYS A 90 -1.46 9.59 -18.72
N ALA A 91 -1.43 10.88 -19.05
CA ALA A 91 -1.07 11.32 -20.41
C ALA A 91 0.36 10.93 -20.80
N HIS A 92 1.30 11.03 -19.85
CA HIS A 92 2.70 10.63 -20.07
C HIS A 92 2.84 9.12 -20.13
N LEU A 93 2.13 8.39 -19.27
CA LEU A 93 2.07 6.93 -19.30
C LEU A 93 1.55 6.41 -20.65
N VAL A 94 0.43 6.95 -21.15
CA VAL A 94 -0.14 6.57 -22.46
C VAL A 94 0.86 6.83 -23.59
N ARG A 95 1.52 7.99 -23.58
CA ARG A 95 2.54 8.33 -24.59
C ARG A 95 3.71 7.35 -24.57
N HIS A 96 4.19 6.98 -23.39
CA HIS A 96 5.22 5.98 -23.23
C HIS A 96 4.78 4.61 -23.77
N VAL A 97 3.60 4.14 -23.39
CA VAL A 97 3.06 2.87 -23.88
C VAL A 97 3.02 2.84 -25.41
N HIS A 98 2.54 3.92 -26.05
CA HIS A 98 2.52 4.00 -27.51
C HIS A 98 3.91 3.95 -28.13
N ARG A 99 4.85 4.75 -27.60
CA ARG A 99 6.19 4.90 -28.17
C ARG A 99 7.05 3.65 -27.95
N ASP A 100 7.02 3.11 -26.74
CA ASP A 100 8.02 2.13 -26.28
C ASP A 100 7.49 0.69 -26.31
N HIS A 101 6.16 0.51 -26.37
CA HIS A 101 5.52 -0.81 -26.52
C HIS A 101 4.78 -1.00 -27.86
N GLY A 102 4.95 -0.08 -28.81
CA GLY A 102 4.53 -0.27 -30.21
C GLY A 102 3.02 -0.30 -30.44
N LEU A 103 2.21 0.28 -29.53
CA LEU A 103 0.78 0.43 -29.78
C LEU A 103 0.53 1.48 -30.86
N LYS A 104 -0.28 1.12 -31.86
CA LYS A 104 -0.63 2.02 -32.97
C LYS A 104 -1.22 3.32 -32.41
N SER A 105 -0.64 4.44 -32.83
CA SER A 105 -0.96 5.80 -32.38
C SER A 105 -2.42 6.20 -32.59
N GLU A 106 -3.09 5.57 -33.56
CA GLU A 106 -4.49 5.76 -33.89
C GLU A 106 -5.38 5.00 -32.89
N CYS A 107 -5.39 5.48 -31.64
CA CYS A 107 -6.41 5.13 -30.67
C CYS A 107 -7.76 5.56 -31.27
N PRO A 108 -8.68 4.62 -31.62
CA PRO A 108 -9.93 4.99 -32.27
C PRO A 108 -10.76 5.84 -31.32
N SER A 109 -10.69 7.14 -31.55
CA SER A 109 -11.57 8.23 -31.12
C SER A 109 -12.39 8.02 -29.84
N GLY A 110 -12.03 8.78 -28.80
CA GLY A 110 -13.01 9.51 -27.98
C GLY A 110 -13.60 8.80 -26.77
N ARG A 111 -13.54 7.46 -26.66
CA ARG A 111 -13.97 6.81 -25.41
C ARG A 111 -12.87 6.90 -24.37
N LYS A 112 -13.14 7.60 -23.27
CA LYS A 112 -12.30 7.59 -22.08
C LYS A 112 -12.21 6.14 -21.59
N ARG A 113 -11.16 5.41 -21.98
CA ARG A 113 -10.80 4.07 -21.47
C ARG A 113 -10.21 4.21 -20.07
N THR A 114 -10.92 4.92 -19.21
CA THR A 114 -10.70 4.95 -17.78
C THR A 114 -11.72 4.00 -17.20
N THR A 115 -11.25 3.01 -16.45
CA THR A 115 -12.17 2.21 -15.65
C THR A 115 -12.95 3.12 -14.70
N GLY A 116 -14.15 2.67 -14.32
CA GLY A 116 -14.93 3.35 -13.29
C GLY A 116 -14.14 3.46 -11.98
N ARG A 117 -14.55 4.40 -11.12
CA ARG A 117 -13.89 4.64 -9.82
C ARG A 117 -13.75 3.37 -8.99
N GLY A 118 -14.80 2.55 -8.93
CA GLY A 118 -14.80 1.29 -8.17
C GLY A 118 -13.75 0.29 -8.66
N GLU A 119 -13.57 0.17 -9.98
CA GLU A 119 -12.57 -0.72 -10.58
C GLU A 119 -11.13 -0.23 -10.30
N ALA A 120 -10.91 1.09 -10.30
CA ALA A 120 -9.61 1.62 -9.90
C ALA A 120 -9.29 1.31 -8.43
N CYS A 121 -10.25 1.44 -7.52
CA CYS A 121 -10.05 1.07 -6.11
C CYS A 121 -9.71 -0.42 -5.93
N LYS A 122 -10.43 -1.32 -6.62
CA LYS A 122 -10.13 -2.76 -6.59
C LYS A 122 -8.72 -3.05 -7.09
N PHE A 123 -8.33 -2.40 -8.18
CA PHE A 123 -6.99 -2.52 -8.73
C PHE A 123 -5.92 -2.13 -7.70
N TYR A 124 -6.07 -0.97 -7.04
CA TYR A 124 -5.08 -0.54 -6.05
C TYR A 124 -5.04 -1.45 -4.84
N LEU A 125 -6.18 -1.98 -4.38
CA LEU A 125 -6.19 -2.98 -3.32
C LEU A 125 -5.40 -4.21 -3.74
N MET A 126 -5.70 -4.79 -4.91
CA MET A 126 -5.00 -5.97 -5.42
C MET A 126 -3.49 -5.77 -5.57
N VAL A 127 -3.05 -4.64 -6.14
CA VAL A 127 -1.61 -4.35 -6.31
C VAL A 127 -0.89 -4.20 -4.97
N MET A 128 -1.56 -3.63 -3.97
CA MET A 128 -0.96 -3.36 -2.66
C MET A 128 -1.15 -4.49 -1.63
N GLU A 129 -2.11 -5.39 -1.84
CA GLU A 129 -2.35 -6.57 -0.98
C GLU A 129 -1.12 -7.49 -0.99
N HIS A 130 -0.44 -7.57 -2.13
CA HIS A 130 0.86 -8.27 -2.25
C HIS A 130 2.00 -7.66 -1.41
N GLU A 131 1.90 -6.39 -0.98
CA GLU A 131 2.90 -5.80 -0.09
C GLU A 131 2.59 -6.01 1.39
N ALA A 132 1.32 -6.14 1.78
CA ALA A 132 0.95 -6.42 3.18
C ALA A 132 1.47 -7.80 3.63
N ASP A 133 1.31 -8.83 2.78
CA ASP A 133 1.83 -10.18 3.05
C ASP A 133 3.37 -10.23 3.10
N ARG A 134 4.06 -9.36 2.34
CA ARG A 134 5.52 -9.25 2.39
C ARG A 134 6.02 -8.49 3.60
N ALA A 135 5.37 -7.39 3.99
CA ALA A 135 5.74 -6.64 5.18
C ALA A 135 5.65 -7.54 6.42
N GLU A 136 4.59 -8.35 6.52
CA GLU A 136 4.48 -9.37 7.56
C GLU A 136 5.52 -10.49 7.46
N GLY A 137 5.85 -10.93 6.24
CA GLY A 137 6.85 -11.97 6.01
C GLY A 137 8.27 -11.55 6.38
N GLU A 138 8.69 -10.36 5.95
CA GLU A 138 10.03 -9.80 6.21
C GLU A 138 10.20 -9.42 7.70
N GLU A 139 9.12 -8.98 8.37
CA GLU A 139 9.14 -8.71 9.80
C GLU A 139 9.20 -10.00 10.64
N LYS A 140 8.46 -11.05 10.25
CA LYS A 140 8.56 -12.39 10.85
C LYS A 140 9.96 -13.00 10.65
N GLU A 141 10.63 -12.72 9.54
CA GLU A 141 11.99 -13.19 9.28
C GLU A 141 13.03 -12.42 10.11
N ARG A 142 12.90 -11.09 10.23
CA ARG A 142 13.76 -10.27 11.11
C ARG A 142 13.63 -10.67 12.58
N ILE A 143 12.44 -10.96 13.07
CA ILE A 143 12.21 -11.39 14.47
C ILE A 143 12.86 -12.77 14.72
N LYS A 144 12.88 -13.68 13.74
CA LYS A 144 13.58 -14.97 13.87
C LYS A 144 15.11 -14.84 13.97
N VAL A 145 15.71 -13.80 13.38
CA VAL A 145 17.15 -13.56 13.48
C VAL A 145 17.54 -13.04 14.87
N VAL A 146 16.66 -12.31 15.55
CA VAL A 146 16.93 -11.77 16.90
C VAL A 146 16.78 -12.83 18.00
N VAL A 147 15.94 -13.86 17.80
CA VAL A 147 15.63 -14.87 18.83
C VAL A 147 16.68 -16.00 18.93
N LYS A 148 17.72 -16.01 18.09
CA LYS A 148 18.83 -16.98 18.16
C LYS A 148 20.12 -16.46 18.81
N GLN A 149 20.15 -15.25 19.36
CA GLN A 149 21.25 -14.86 20.24
C GLN A 149 20.95 -15.39 21.65
N GLU A 150 21.58 -16.51 21.98
CA GLU A 150 21.53 -17.09 23.32
C GLU A 150 22.06 -16.10 24.37
N PRO A 151 21.47 -16.07 25.58
CA PRO A 151 21.98 -15.28 26.68
C PRO A 151 23.08 -16.08 27.38
N GLY A 152 24.35 -15.66 27.23
CA GLY A 152 25.42 -16.29 27.98
C GLY A 152 26.79 -15.73 27.67
N THR A 153 27.19 -14.68 28.39
CA THR A 153 28.18 -14.80 29.47
C THR A 153 28.47 -13.42 30.04
N ASP A 154 28.39 -13.34 31.37
CA ASP A 154 28.95 -12.27 32.18
C ASP A 154 30.37 -11.92 31.75
N LEU A 155 30.57 -10.68 31.31
CA LEU A 155 31.89 -10.05 31.36
C LEU A 155 31.77 -8.73 32.11
N MET A 156 32.38 -8.76 33.30
CA MET A 156 32.62 -7.64 34.20
C MET A 156 33.08 -6.37 33.46
N PRO A 157 32.60 -5.17 33.85
CA PRO A 157 33.17 -3.93 33.37
C PRO A 157 34.55 -3.72 34.00
N GLN A 158 35.60 -3.73 33.17
CA GLN A 158 36.91 -3.25 33.57
C GLN A 158 36.91 -1.70 33.66
N PRO A 159 37.59 -1.11 34.66
CA PRO A 159 37.77 0.34 34.73
C PRO A 159 38.78 0.80 33.67
N LEU A 160 38.31 1.58 32.71
CA LEU A 160 39.16 2.23 31.69
C LEU A 160 40.02 3.32 32.34
N THR A 161 41.33 3.10 32.29
CA THR A 161 42.36 4.06 32.62
C THR A 161 42.38 5.24 31.65
N ARG A 162 42.53 6.45 32.22
CA ARG A 162 42.75 7.72 31.52
C ARG A 162 43.93 7.69 30.54
N GLY A 163 43.74 8.32 29.39
CA GLY A 163 44.80 8.82 28.53
C GLY A 163 44.29 10.03 27.73
N PRO A 164 45.01 11.18 27.70
CA PRO A 164 44.55 12.39 27.04
C PRO A 164 45.11 12.50 25.62
N THR A 165 44.26 12.75 24.62
CA THR A 165 44.71 13.40 23.38
C THR A 165 43.63 14.32 22.85
N ALA A 166 43.92 15.62 22.95
CA ALA A 166 43.22 16.68 22.28
C ALA A 166 43.33 16.54 20.75
N ARG A 167 42.22 16.76 20.04
CA ARG A 167 42.22 17.43 18.74
C ARG A 167 40.85 18.04 18.47
N GLY A 168 40.87 19.35 18.21
CA GLY A 168 39.70 20.20 18.15
C GLY A 168 38.70 19.80 17.06
N GLY A 169 37.46 19.64 17.48
CA GLY A 169 36.27 19.77 16.63
C GLY A 169 35.46 20.95 17.16
N ARG A 170 35.27 21.97 16.32
CA ARG A 170 34.47 23.16 16.61
C ARG A 170 33.08 22.74 17.12
N LYS A 171 32.81 22.95 18.41
CA LYS A 171 31.47 22.90 18.96
C LYS A 171 30.70 24.10 18.40
N ARG A 172 29.87 23.88 17.38
CA ARG A 172 28.79 24.83 17.08
C ARG A 172 27.81 24.70 18.25
N ALA A 173 27.70 25.75 19.04
CA ALA A 173 26.57 25.90 19.95
C ALA A 173 25.31 25.91 19.07
N LEU A 174 24.49 24.87 19.18
CA LEU A 174 23.13 24.90 18.65
C LEU A 174 22.39 26.00 19.41
N SER A 175 21.74 26.89 18.66
CA SER A 175 21.02 28.01 19.24
C SER A 175 19.79 27.49 20.00
N GLU A 176 19.34 28.19 21.03
CA GLU A 176 18.13 27.84 21.80
C GLU A 176 16.88 27.70 20.89
N GLY A 177 16.89 28.35 19.72
CA GLY A 177 15.85 28.23 18.70
C GLY A 177 15.77 26.86 18.02
N ASP A 178 16.91 26.20 17.80
CA ASP A 178 16.95 24.88 17.13
C ASP A 178 16.40 23.77 18.03
N ILE A 179 16.56 23.91 19.35
CA ILE A 179 16.03 22.99 20.36
C ILE A 179 14.50 23.19 20.51
N SER A 180 14.03 24.44 20.43
CA SER A 180 12.60 24.81 20.52
C SER A 180 11.77 24.28 19.33
N MET A 181 12.32 24.30 18.12
CA MET A 181 11.61 23.74 16.96
C MET A 181 11.50 22.20 17.04
N ALA A 182 12.57 21.52 17.42
CA ALA A 182 12.58 20.06 17.53
C ALA A 182 11.60 19.52 18.60
N THR A 183 11.40 20.25 19.70
CA THR A 183 10.41 19.88 20.72
C THR A 183 8.97 20.12 20.23
N SER A 184 8.73 21.17 19.45
CA SER A 184 7.41 21.45 18.87
C SER A 184 6.99 20.38 17.86
N GLU A 185 7.92 19.89 17.03
CA GLU A 185 7.65 18.81 16.06
C GLU A 185 7.40 17.46 16.73
N ALA A 186 8.06 17.19 17.87
CA ALA A 186 7.80 15.99 18.65
C ALA A 186 6.41 16.03 19.30
N GLN A 187 5.98 17.21 19.76
CA GLN A 187 4.64 17.41 20.33
C GLN A 187 3.54 17.26 19.28
N THR A 188 3.71 17.80 18.07
CA THR A 188 2.72 17.65 17.00
C THR A 188 2.55 16.19 16.57
N ARG A 189 3.65 15.44 16.40
CA ARG A 189 3.58 14.00 16.11
C ARG A 189 2.87 13.19 17.20
N THR A 190 3.07 13.58 18.45
CA THR A 190 2.40 12.92 19.58
C THR A 190 0.89 13.13 19.51
N LEU A 191 0.45 14.36 19.22
CA LEU A 191 -0.98 14.69 19.06
C LEU A 191 -1.59 13.98 17.84
N GLU A 192 -0.86 13.89 16.72
CA GLU A 192 -1.31 13.15 15.53
C GLU A 192 -1.59 11.68 15.84
N LEU A 193 -0.72 11.02 16.62
CA LEU A 193 -0.91 9.64 17.05
C LEU A 193 -2.11 9.48 18.01
N GLU A 194 -2.33 10.44 18.89
CA GLU A 194 -3.50 10.45 19.77
C GLU A 194 -4.81 10.59 18.99
N ILE A 195 -4.83 11.48 17.98
CA ILE A 195 -5.99 11.65 17.09
C ILE A 195 -6.28 10.34 16.35
N GLU A 196 -5.26 9.71 15.75
CA GLU A 196 -5.43 8.44 15.05
C GLU A 196 -5.97 7.33 15.97
N LYS A 197 -5.50 7.28 17.22
CA LYS A 197 -6.00 6.35 18.23
C LYS A 197 -7.46 6.61 18.58
N THR A 198 -7.88 7.87 18.67
CA THR A 198 -9.29 8.22 18.93
C THR A 198 -10.19 7.85 17.75
N ASP A 199 -9.74 8.05 16.51
CA ASP A 199 -10.48 7.67 15.32
C ASP A 199 -10.69 6.15 15.25
N LEU A 200 -9.66 5.36 15.56
CA LEU A 200 -9.79 3.90 15.66
C LEU A 200 -10.78 3.46 16.74
N HIS A 201 -10.82 4.17 17.87
CA HIS A 201 -11.79 3.89 18.93
C HIS A 201 -13.23 4.18 18.47
N ILE A 202 -13.46 5.31 17.80
CA ILE A 202 -14.76 5.71 17.22
C ILE A 202 -15.22 4.69 16.18
N GLN A 203 -14.33 4.22 15.31
CA GLN A 203 -14.66 3.20 14.32
C GLN A 203 -15.09 1.89 14.99
N ARG A 204 -14.37 1.46 16.04
CA ARG A 204 -14.69 0.24 16.79
C ARG A 204 -16.04 0.32 17.49
N THR A 205 -16.36 1.45 18.13
CA THR A 205 -17.66 1.64 18.79
C THR A 205 -18.80 1.68 17.78
N ASN A 206 -18.62 2.34 16.63
CA ASN A 206 -19.62 2.34 15.55
C ASN A 206 -19.92 0.93 15.02
N LEU A 207 -18.91 0.06 14.91
CA LEU A 207 -19.12 -1.35 14.53
C LEU A 207 -19.91 -2.12 15.59
N GLN A 208 -19.65 -1.87 16.88
CA GLN A 208 -20.41 -2.49 17.97
C GLN A 208 -21.88 -2.05 17.96
N ILE A 209 -22.15 -0.76 17.74
CA ILE A 209 -23.52 -0.23 17.61
C ILE A 209 -24.25 -0.93 16.47
N LYS A 210 -23.66 -0.98 15.28
CA LYS A 210 -24.25 -1.66 14.11
C LYS A 210 -24.55 -3.13 14.38
N LYS A 211 -23.68 -3.82 15.10
CA LYS A 211 -23.90 -5.23 15.49
C LYS A 211 -25.13 -5.37 16.39
N VAL A 212 -25.28 -4.51 17.39
CA VAL A 212 -26.43 -4.51 18.29
C VAL A 212 -27.72 -4.18 17.54
N GLU A 213 -27.71 -3.18 16.66
CA GLU A 213 -28.87 -2.84 15.83
C GLU A 213 -29.32 -4.01 14.94
N LEU A 214 -28.37 -4.73 14.33
CA LEU A 214 -28.68 -5.92 13.53
C LEU A 214 -29.29 -7.04 14.40
N GLN A 215 -28.76 -7.28 15.60
CA GLN A 215 -29.31 -8.27 16.53
C GLN A 215 -30.75 -7.90 16.94
N GLN A 216 -31.02 -6.63 17.23
CA GLN A 216 -32.36 -6.15 17.55
C GLN A 216 -33.34 -6.33 16.37
N ARG A 217 -32.89 -6.04 15.14
CA ARG A 217 -33.69 -6.27 13.93
C ARG A 217 -34.03 -7.76 13.75
N LEU A 218 -33.06 -8.65 13.97
CA LEU A 218 -33.26 -10.09 13.90
C LEU A 218 -34.23 -10.59 14.97
N HIS A 219 -34.12 -10.11 16.21
CA HIS A 219 -35.06 -10.46 17.27
C HIS A 219 -36.48 -9.97 16.99
N LYS A 220 -36.65 -8.73 16.52
CA LYS A 220 -37.97 -8.20 16.11
C LYS A 220 -38.62 -9.06 15.02
N ARG A 221 -37.84 -9.52 14.02
CA ARG A 221 -38.36 -10.40 12.96
C ARG A 221 -38.72 -11.80 13.46
N ARG A 222 -38.06 -12.30 14.50
CA ARG A 222 -38.34 -13.62 15.10
C ARG A 222 -39.54 -13.61 16.05
N GLY A 223 -39.90 -12.47 16.64
CA GLY A 223 -41.08 -12.32 17.51
C GLY A 223 -42.38 -11.93 16.78
N LEU A 224 -42.34 -11.80 15.45
CA LEU A 224 -43.47 -11.51 14.57
C LEU A 224 -43.89 -12.72 13.71
N ALA A 225 -43.32 -13.90 13.97
CA ALA A 225 -43.68 -15.18 13.38
C ALA A 225 -44.29 -16.07 14.47
#